data_AF-A0AAE5CGZ2-F1
#
_entry.id   AF-A0AAE5CGZ2-F1
#
_cell.length_a   1.000
_cell.length_b   1.000
_cell.length_c   1.000
_cell.angle_alpha   90.00
_cell.angle_beta   90.00
_cell.angle_gamma   90.00
#
_symmetry.space_group_name_H-M   'P 1'
#
loop_
_entity.id
_entity.type
_entity.pdbx_description
1 polymer ?
#
loop_
_entity_poly.entity_id
_entity_poly.type
_entity_poly.pdbx_seq_one_letter_code
_entity_poly.pdbx_strand_id
1 'polypeptide(L)'
;MRSLNQFADATAGVVYVHASPAALCPHVEWALTSILDARPNLKWTAQPAAAGTLRATCDWIGPVGTASRVAAALRAWPLLYFEVTENPSEG
;
A
#
# COMPACT_ATOMS: atom_id res chain seq x y z
N MET A 1 1.17 -12.20 20.07
CA MET A 1 1.68 -11.08 19.25
C MET A 1 3.19 -11.20 19.20
N ARG A 2 3.75 -11.57 18.04
CA ARG A 2 5.16 -11.96 17.91
C ARG A 2 6.02 -10.70 17.73
N SER A 3 6.88 -10.44 18.69
CA SER A 3 7.90 -9.38 18.66
C SER A 3 8.93 -9.70 17.56
N LEU A 4 8.67 -9.22 16.34
CA LEU A 4 9.63 -9.21 15.23
C LEU A 4 10.02 -7.78 14.81
N ASN A 5 9.33 -6.77 15.33
CA ASN A 5 9.50 -5.35 14.95
C ASN A 5 10.55 -4.61 15.79
N GLN A 6 11.21 -5.27 16.74
CA GLN A 6 12.12 -4.61 17.69
C GLN A 6 13.44 -4.12 17.07
N PHE A 7 13.82 -4.63 15.89
CA PHE A 7 15.16 -4.43 15.32
C PHE A 7 15.18 -3.95 13.86
N ALA A 8 14.03 -3.64 13.27
CA ALA A 8 13.99 -3.07 11.93
C ALA A 8 13.92 -1.55 12.04
N ASP A 9 14.87 -0.84 11.43
CA ASP A 9 14.82 0.61 11.34
C ASP A 9 13.53 1.08 10.68
N ALA A 10 13.14 2.32 11.00
CA ALA A 10 12.02 2.96 10.34
C ALA A 10 12.43 3.40 8.93
N THR A 11 11.58 3.12 7.95
CA THR A 11 11.66 3.68 6.60
C THR A 11 10.30 4.26 6.23
N ALA A 12 10.25 4.94 5.09
CA ALA A 12 9.05 5.50 4.52
C ALA A 12 8.94 5.11 3.06
N GLY A 13 7.78 5.31 2.47
CA GLY A 13 7.60 5.05 1.05
C GLY A 13 6.22 5.49 0.59
N VAL A 14 5.88 5.11 -0.64
CA VAL A 14 4.61 5.47 -1.26
C VAL A 14 3.97 4.23 -1.87
N VAL A 15 2.66 4.10 -1.70
CA VAL A 15 1.84 3.18 -2.47
C VAL A 15 1.10 3.99 -3.53
N TYR A 16 1.31 3.66 -4.79
CA TYR A 16 0.52 4.16 -5.91
C TYR A 16 -0.44 3.08 -6.36
N VAL A 17 -1.74 3.36 -6.34
CA VAL A 17 -2.75 2.56 -7.00
C VAL A 17 -3.09 3.24 -8.31
N HIS A 18 -2.60 2.70 -9.42
CA HIS A 18 -2.84 3.24 -10.75
C HIS A 18 -4.24 2.90 -11.25
N ALA A 19 -4.75 1.71 -10.96
CA ALA A 19 -6.11 1.33 -11.31
C ALA A 19 -6.64 0.24 -10.37
N SER A 20 -7.82 0.49 -9.82
CA SER A 20 -8.59 -0.45 -9.01
C SER A 20 -10.06 -0.38 -9.41
N PRO A 21 -10.75 -1.51 -9.67
CA PRO A 21 -12.20 -1.55 -9.65
C PRO A 21 -12.73 -0.95 -8.32
N ALA A 22 -13.84 -0.21 -8.38
CA ALA A 22 -14.40 0.45 -7.19
C ALA A 22 -14.72 -0.54 -6.05
N ALA A 23 -15.11 -1.77 -6.39
CA ALA A 23 -15.37 -2.84 -5.42
C ALA A 23 -14.11 -3.30 -4.66
N LEU A 24 -12.91 -3.12 -5.20
CA LEU A 24 -11.65 -3.49 -4.53
C LEU A 24 -11.10 -2.40 -3.62
N CYS A 25 -11.54 -1.14 -3.75
CA CYS A 25 -11.02 -0.02 -2.96
C CYS A 25 -11.11 -0.25 -1.44
N PRO A 26 -12.23 -0.75 -0.87
CA PRO A 26 -12.30 -1.06 0.56
C PRO A 26 -11.33 -2.15 0.99
N HIS A 27 -11.08 -3.15 0.14
CA HIS A 27 -10.15 -4.24 0.44
C HIS A 27 -8.68 -3.78 0.45
N VAL A 28 -8.34 -2.88 -0.46
CA VAL A 28 -7.02 -2.22 -0.46
C VAL A 28 -6.82 -1.41 0.82
N GLU A 29 -7.82 -0.61 1.22
CA GLU A 29 -7.78 0.15 2.47
C GLU A 29 -7.59 -0.75 3.69
N TRP A 30 -8.32 -1.88 3.77
CA TRP A 30 -8.20 -2.81 4.89
C TRP A 30 -6.83 -3.50 4.94
N ALA A 31 -6.30 -3.93 3.79
CA ALA A 31 -4.99 -4.55 3.73
C ALA A 31 -3.88 -3.57 4.18
N LEU A 32 -3.90 -2.34 3.67
CA LEU A 32 -2.96 -1.31 4.07
C LEU A 32 -3.11 -0.95 5.55
N THR A 33 -4.33 -0.82 6.06
CA THR A 33 -4.56 -0.56 7.50
C THR A 33 -3.93 -1.64 8.37
N SER A 34 -4.09 -2.91 7.96
CA SER A 34 -3.58 -4.05 8.73
C SER A 34 -2.05 -4.15 8.71
N ILE A 35 -1.40 -3.73 7.62
CA ILE A 35 0.06 -3.82 7.46
C ILE A 35 0.76 -2.61 8.07
N LEU A 36 0.20 -1.42 7.88
CA LEU A 36 0.79 -0.15 8.33
C LEU A 36 0.45 0.17 9.79
N ASP A 37 -0.45 -0.59 10.41
CA ASP A 37 -0.99 -0.33 11.76
C ASP A 37 -1.53 1.10 11.91
N ALA A 38 -2.01 1.67 10.80
CA ALA A 38 -2.49 3.04 10.68
C ALA A 38 -3.49 3.12 9.53
N ARG A 39 -4.50 4.01 9.65
CA ARG A 39 -5.48 4.19 8.59
C ARG A 39 -4.84 4.94 7.40
N PRO A 40 -4.73 4.33 6.20
CA PRO A 40 -4.16 4.98 5.03
C PRO A 40 -5.09 6.08 4.55
N ASN A 41 -4.55 7.26 4.25
CA ASN A 41 -5.32 8.38 3.69
C ASN A 41 -5.45 8.25 2.17
N LEU A 42 -6.16 7.21 1.71
CA LEU A 42 -6.41 7.01 0.29
C LEU A 42 -7.55 7.91 -0.19
N LYS A 43 -7.22 8.88 -1.04
CA LYS A 43 -8.21 9.67 -1.78
C LYS A 43 -8.42 9.08 -3.17
N TRP A 44 -9.44 8.24 -3.29
CA TRP A 44 -9.82 7.65 -4.57
C TRP A 44 -10.36 8.68 -5.55
N THR A 45 -9.81 8.68 -6.76
CA THR A 45 -10.24 9.52 -7.87
C THR A 45 -10.44 8.66 -9.11
N ALA A 46 -11.34 9.06 -10.02
CA ALA A 46 -11.48 8.36 -11.29
C ALA A 46 -10.15 8.33 -12.06
N GLN A 47 -9.81 7.20 -12.68
CA GLN A 47 -8.62 7.07 -13.51
C GLN A 47 -8.96 7.43 -14.97
N PRO A 48 -8.48 8.56 -15.52
CA PRO A 48 -8.84 8.99 -16.88
C PRO A 48 -8.41 8.01 -17.97
N ALA A 49 -7.33 7.25 -17.75
CA ALA A 49 -6.80 6.30 -18.73
C ALA A 49 -7.54 4.94 -18.75
N ALA A 50 -8.40 4.65 -17.76
CA ALA A 50 -9.08 3.36 -17.62
C ALA A 50 -10.47 3.56 -16.97
N ALA A 51 -11.49 3.75 -17.82
CA ALA A 51 -12.86 3.98 -17.38
C ALA A 51 -13.36 2.86 -16.45
N GLY A 52 -14.11 3.24 -15.41
CA GLY A 52 -14.63 2.32 -14.40
C GLY A 52 -13.63 1.91 -13.32
N THR A 53 -12.40 2.44 -13.37
CA THR A 53 -11.39 2.24 -12.31
C THR A 53 -11.07 3.52 -11.56
N LEU A 54 -10.58 3.36 -10.34
CA LEU A 54 -10.15 4.41 -9.45
C LEU A 54 -8.64 4.33 -9.23
N ARG A 55 -8.02 5.48 -8.99
CA ARG A 55 -6.61 5.64 -8.63
C ARG A 55 -6.50 6.36 -7.29
N ALA A 56 -5.45 6.07 -6.54
CA ALA A 56 -5.14 6.74 -5.28
C ALA A 56 -3.65 6.61 -4.96
N THR A 57 -3.17 7.46 -4.04
CA THR A 57 -1.81 7.41 -3.52
C THR A 57 -1.87 7.48 -2.00
N CYS A 58 -0.96 6.78 -1.33
CA CYS A 58 -0.79 6.84 0.12
C CYS A 58 0.69 6.82 0.47
N ASP A 59 1.16 7.86 1.14
CA ASP A 59 2.44 7.85 1.84
C ASP A 59 2.35 6.97 3.08
N TRP A 60 3.44 6.29 3.43
CA TRP A 60 3.49 5.43 4.60
C TRP A 60 4.84 5.52 5.30
N ILE A 61 4.84 5.20 6.60
CA ILE A 61 6.03 5.05 7.44
C ILE A 61 5.87 3.74 8.19
N GLY A 62 6.94 2.95 8.26
CA GLY A 62 6.92 1.66 8.92
C GLY A 62 8.31 1.01 8.98
N PRO A 63 8.43 -0.17 9.58
CA PRO A 63 9.70 -0.88 9.64
C PRO A 63 10.23 -1.24 8.24
N VAL A 64 11.54 -1.37 8.06
CA VAL A 64 12.15 -1.90 6.83
C VAL A 64 11.48 -3.21 6.39
N GLY A 65 11.27 -3.36 5.08
CA GLY A 65 10.56 -4.49 4.47
C GLY A 65 9.04 -4.34 4.48
N THR A 66 8.51 -3.18 4.86
CA THR A 66 7.07 -2.89 4.79
C THR A 66 6.57 -2.90 3.35
N ALA A 67 7.32 -2.36 2.39
CA ALA A 67 6.91 -2.41 0.98
C ALA A 67 6.74 -3.85 0.49
N SER A 68 7.62 -4.76 0.88
CA SER A 68 7.52 -6.18 0.54
C SER A 68 6.25 -6.82 1.09
N ARG A 69 5.86 -6.48 2.32
CA ARG A 69 4.59 -6.94 2.93
C ARG A 69 3.37 -6.37 2.20
N VAL A 70 3.40 -5.08 1.86
CA VAL A 70 2.35 -4.43 1.07
C VAL A 70 2.21 -5.08 -0.30
N ALA A 71 3.31 -5.23 -1.05
CA ALA A 71 3.31 -5.88 -2.36
C ALA A 71 2.76 -7.33 -2.28
N ALA A 72 3.18 -8.09 -1.27
CA ALA A 72 2.71 -9.46 -1.06
C ALA A 72 1.21 -9.55 -0.79
N ALA A 73 0.62 -8.59 -0.07
CA ALA A 73 -0.82 -8.53 0.16
C ALA A 73 -1.59 -8.06 -1.07
N LEU A 74 -1.15 -6.97 -1.71
CA LEU A 74 -1.88 -6.35 -2.83
C LEU A 74 -1.85 -7.21 -4.10
N ARG A 75 -0.79 -7.99 -4.34
CA ARG A 75 -0.70 -8.90 -5.51
C ARG A 75 -1.74 -10.03 -5.51
N ALA A 76 -2.48 -10.23 -4.42
CA ALA A 76 -3.54 -11.22 -4.35
C ALA A 76 -4.75 -10.86 -5.25
N TRP A 77 -4.84 -9.61 -5.71
CA TRP A 77 -5.92 -9.14 -6.59
C TRP A 77 -5.40 -8.85 -8.01
N PRO A 78 -5.65 -9.74 -8.99
CA PRO A 78 -5.12 -9.58 -10.36
C PRO A 78 -5.61 -8.34 -11.12
N LEU A 79 -6.74 -7.76 -10.69
CA LEU A 79 -7.33 -6.55 -11.28
C LEU A 79 -6.74 -5.25 -10.73
N LEU A 80 -5.85 -5.33 -9.75
CA LEU A 80 -5.22 -4.17 -9.12
C LEU A 80 -3.88 -3.86 -9.81
N TYR A 81 -3.77 -2.65 -10.34
CA TYR A 81 -2.51 -2.12 -10.87
C TYR A 81 -1.93 -1.16 -9.83
N PHE A 82 -0.79 -1.52 -9.26
CA PHE A 82 -0.17 -0.74 -8.20
C PHE A 82 1.35 -0.77 -8.31
N GLU A 83 1.97 0.21 -7.67
CA GLU A 83 3.39 0.29 -7.38
C GLU A 83 3.54 0.56 -5.88
N VAL A 84 4.57 -0.01 -5.26
CA VAL A 84 4.97 0.34 -3.91
C VAL A 84 6.47 0.59 -3.88
N THR A 85 6.85 1.70 -3.26
CA THR A 85 8.24 2.10 -3.07
C THR A 85 8.61 2.04 -1.60
N GLU A 86 9.89 1.79 -1.32
CA GLU A 86 10.50 1.90 0.00
C GLU A 86 11.75 2.77 -0.14
N ASN A 87 11.88 3.77 0.72
CA ASN A 87 13.07 4.62 0.77
C ASN A 87 14.25 3.79 1.30
N PRO A 88 15.49 4.15 0.93
CA PRO A 88 16.67 3.51 1.48
C PRO A 88 16.67 3.62 3.01
N SER A 89 17.04 2.53 3.68
CA SER A 89 17.29 2.50 5.12
C SER A 89 18.75 2.82 5.41
N GLU A 90 19.04 3.23 6.66
CA GLU A 90 20.41 3.33 7.14
C GLU A 90 20.98 1.91 7.22
N GLY A 91 21.88 1.59 6.28
CA GLY A 91 22.61 0.33 6.19
C GLY A 91 24.10 0.57 6.32
#